data_AF-A0A7S0ZS65-F1
#
_entry.id   AF-A0A7S0ZS65-F1
#
_cell.length_a   1.000
_cell.length_b   1.000
_cell.length_c   1.000
_cell.angle_alpha   90.00
_cell.angle_beta   90.00
_cell.angle_gamma   90.00
#
_symmetry.space_group_name_H-M   'P 1'
#
loop_
_entity.id
_entity.type
_entity.pdbx_description
1 polymer ?
#
loop_
_entity_poly.entity_id
_entity_poly.type
_entity_poly.pdbx_seq_one_letter_code
_entity_poly.pdbx_strand_id
1 'polypeptide(L)'
;LGLSTSLPNIKPYEAGDIAQHCCQRTLDRMTIAMPFMLCQALLLIGTVLNNTRSSCYSYFYLTQAGYSGLILLVCLSFFAFTPWTRWLMRSPPILQFQLLFTHRHQSSQPPPYVYLSDGGLIECLGVMALLRRQMKLIICSDACEDAECTLRALRDTIALAREERLCSFFDPERPGRDVALTMAELRHSNAPFLRLGIRYELVE
;
A
#
# COMPACT_ATOMS: atom_id res chain seq x y z
N LEU A 1 -31.70 22.66 4.48
CA LEU A 1 -30.38 22.29 3.93
C LEU A 1 -30.10 23.13 2.69
N GLY A 2 -29.65 24.37 2.89
CA GLY A 2 -29.25 25.26 1.80
C GLY A 2 -27.74 25.21 1.65
N LEU A 3 -27.25 24.56 0.59
CA LEU A 3 -25.84 24.60 0.19
C LEU A 3 -25.59 25.95 -0.51
N SER A 4 -25.15 26.94 0.27
CA SER A 4 -24.59 28.18 -0.26
C SER A 4 -23.20 27.88 -0.82
N THR A 5 -23.09 27.77 -2.15
CA THR A 5 -21.82 27.64 -2.87
C THR A 5 -21.21 29.01 -3.10
N SER A 6 -20.69 29.65 -2.04
CA SER A 6 -19.81 30.80 -2.21
C SER A 6 -18.50 30.30 -2.82
N LEU A 7 -18.32 30.53 -4.12
CA LEU A 7 -17.05 30.26 -4.80
C LEU A 7 -15.93 31.07 -4.12
N PRO A 8 -14.80 30.44 -3.78
CA PRO A 8 -13.69 31.15 -3.15
C PRO A 8 -13.18 32.24 -4.10
N ASN A 9 -12.97 33.45 -3.56
CA ASN A 9 -12.37 34.57 -4.27
C ASN A 9 -10.87 34.31 -4.41
N ILE A 10 -10.50 33.49 -5.41
CA ILE A 10 -9.12 33.11 -5.73
C ILE A 10 -8.40 34.35 -6.28
N LYS A 11 -7.29 34.74 -5.66
CA LYS A 11 -6.50 35.88 -6.12
C LYS A 11 -5.83 35.52 -7.46
N PRO A 12 -5.68 36.46 -8.40
CA PRO A 12 -5.18 36.18 -9.75
C PRO A 12 -3.77 35.56 -9.79
N TYR A 13 -2.93 35.75 -8.76
CA TYR A 13 -1.63 35.08 -8.66
C TYR A 13 -1.76 33.58 -8.35
N GLU A 14 -2.78 33.16 -7.60
CA GLU A 14 -3.00 31.75 -7.23
C GLU A 14 -3.49 30.93 -8.43
N ALA A 15 -4.21 31.57 -9.36
CA ALA A 15 -4.69 30.93 -10.57
C ALA A 15 -3.53 30.48 -11.50
N GLY A 16 -2.45 31.27 -11.58
CA GLY A 16 -1.26 30.93 -12.35
C GLY A 16 -0.52 29.71 -11.81
N ASP A 17 -0.28 29.69 -10.49
CA ASP A 17 0.41 28.58 -9.81
C ASP A 17 -0.38 27.27 -9.93
N ILE A 18 -1.70 27.32 -9.79
CA ILE A 18 -2.59 26.16 -9.97
C ILE A 18 -2.50 25.63 -11.41
N ALA A 19 -2.54 26.52 -12.42
CA ALA A 19 -2.46 26.14 -13.82
C ALA A 19 -1.09 25.51 -14.15
N GLN A 20 0.01 26.08 -13.65
CA GLN A 20 1.35 25.54 -13.82
C GLN A 20 1.48 24.15 -13.17
N HIS A 21 1.03 23.98 -11.93
CA HIS A 21 1.04 22.68 -11.26
C HIS A 21 0.19 21.63 -11.99
N CYS A 22 -0.97 22.03 -12.52
CA CYS A 22 -1.83 21.13 -13.31
C CYS A 22 -1.16 20.71 -14.62
N CYS A 23 -0.56 21.67 -15.34
CA CYS A 23 0.15 21.41 -16.59
C CYS A 23 1.34 20.50 -16.37
N GLN A 24 2.18 20.78 -15.36
CA GLN A 24 3.35 19.96 -15.04
C GLN A 24 2.96 18.53 -14.65
N ARG A 25 1.91 18.37 -13.84
CA ARG A 25 1.38 17.05 -13.47
C ARG A 25 0.85 16.27 -14.69
N THR A 26 0.28 16.97 -15.66
CA THR A 26 -0.24 16.35 -16.89
C THR A 26 0.90 15.94 -17.82
N LEU A 27 1.89 16.81 -18.02
CA LEU A 27 3.08 16.52 -18.82
C LEU A 27 3.85 15.33 -18.25
N ASP A 28 4.08 15.29 -16.93
CA ASP A 28 4.74 14.18 -16.27
C ASP A 28 4.00 12.87 -16.55
N ARG A 29 2.67 12.85 -16.38
CA ARG A 29 1.83 11.67 -16.67
C ARG A 29 1.89 11.25 -18.13
N MET A 30 1.91 12.20 -19.06
CA MET A 30 1.99 11.92 -20.49
C MET A 30 3.32 11.27 -20.86
N THR A 31 4.46 11.84 -20.45
CA THR A 31 5.79 11.26 -20.75
C THR A 31 5.90 9.81 -20.31
N ILE A 32 5.27 9.49 -19.16
CA ILE A 32 5.26 8.16 -18.59
C ILE A 32 4.27 7.22 -19.30
N ALA A 33 3.09 7.72 -19.69
CA ALA A 33 2.04 6.91 -20.32
C ALA A 33 2.31 6.64 -21.81
N MET A 34 3.04 7.54 -22.49
CA MET A 34 3.28 7.47 -23.94
C MET A 34 3.84 6.12 -24.43
N PRO A 35 4.86 5.52 -23.79
CA PRO A 35 5.37 4.20 -24.20
C PRO A 35 4.32 3.09 -24.11
N PHE A 36 3.49 3.09 -23.07
CA PHE A 36 2.40 2.14 -22.90
C PHE A 36 1.30 2.34 -23.93
N MET A 37 0.89 3.60 -24.14
CA MET A 37 -0.10 3.96 -25.15
C MET A 37 0.37 3.59 -26.55
N LEU A 38 1.65 3.77 -26.86
CA LEU A 38 2.25 3.37 -28.13
C LEU A 38 2.20 1.85 -28.31
N CYS A 39 2.63 1.08 -27.32
CA CYS A 39 2.57 -0.38 -27.41
C CYS A 39 1.12 -0.88 -27.56
N GLN A 40 0.18 -0.28 -26.81
CA GLN A 40 -1.24 -0.61 -26.89
C GLN A 40 -1.84 -0.23 -28.25
N ALA A 41 -1.44 0.91 -28.83
CA ALA A 41 -1.86 1.32 -30.16
C ALA A 41 -1.34 0.35 -31.23
N LEU A 42 -0.09 -0.11 -31.14
CA LEU A 42 0.46 -1.13 -32.04
C LEU A 42 -0.31 -2.44 -31.97
N LEU A 43 -0.66 -2.89 -30.75
CA LEU A 43 -1.50 -4.07 -30.55
C LEU A 43 -2.88 -3.90 -31.16
N LEU A 44 -3.55 -2.75 -30.94
CA LEU A 44 -4.87 -2.46 -31.49
C LEU A 44 -4.86 -2.35 -33.01
N ILE A 45 -3.87 -1.68 -33.60
CA ILE A 45 -3.72 -1.60 -35.06
C ILE A 45 -3.49 -3.00 -35.63
N GLY A 46 -2.66 -3.81 -34.96
CA GLY A 46 -2.47 -5.22 -35.31
C GLY A 46 -3.80 -5.99 -35.33
N THR A 47 -4.61 -5.91 -34.26
CA THR A 47 -5.89 -6.64 -34.20
C THR A 47 -6.90 -6.16 -35.24
N VAL A 48 -6.94 -4.86 -35.55
CA VAL A 48 -7.77 -4.32 -36.63
C VAL A 48 -7.32 -4.85 -38.00
N LEU A 49 -6.01 -4.87 -38.28
CA LEU A 49 -5.46 -5.39 -39.55
C LEU A 49 -5.72 -6.90 -39.72
N ASN A 50 -5.68 -7.66 -38.63
CA ASN A 50 -6.05 -9.08 -38.64
C ASN A 50 -7.50 -9.29 -39.12
N ASN A 51 -8.42 -8.41 -38.71
CA ASN A 51 -9.82 -8.49 -39.11
C ASN A 51 -10.05 -8.12 -40.59
N THR A 52 -9.24 -7.23 -41.16
CA THR A 52 -9.39 -6.78 -42.56
C THR A 52 -8.79 -7.75 -43.58
N ARG A 53 -8.09 -8.82 -43.15
CA ARG A 53 -7.40 -9.82 -44.01
C ARG A 53 -6.43 -9.21 -45.04
N SER A 54 -6.03 -7.94 -44.91
CA SER A 54 -5.31 -7.22 -45.95
C SER A 54 -3.81 -7.53 -45.97
N SER A 55 -3.21 -7.99 -44.86
CA SER A 55 -1.78 -8.38 -44.79
C SER A 55 -1.43 -9.16 -43.51
N CYS A 56 -1.19 -10.48 -43.61
CA CYS A 56 -0.79 -11.32 -42.47
C CYS A 56 0.58 -10.94 -41.87
N TYR A 57 1.53 -10.53 -42.71
CA TYR A 57 2.87 -10.14 -42.28
C TYR A 57 2.85 -8.87 -41.41
N SER A 58 2.14 -7.83 -41.84
CA SER A 58 2.04 -6.57 -41.10
C SER A 58 1.40 -6.76 -39.74
N TYR A 59 0.33 -7.58 -39.66
CA TYR A 59 -0.27 -7.97 -38.38
C TYR A 59 0.75 -8.62 -37.45
N PHE A 60 1.45 -9.66 -37.92
CA PHE A 60 2.41 -10.39 -37.11
C PHE A 60 3.50 -9.47 -36.53
N TYR A 61 4.12 -8.63 -37.37
CA TYR A 61 5.18 -7.73 -36.91
C TYR A 61 4.66 -6.65 -35.95
N LEU A 62 3.50 -6.04 -36.21
CA LEU A 62 2.94 -5.00 -35.33
C LEU A 62 2.55 -5.56 -33.96
N THR A 63 1.90 -6.72 -33.94
CA THR A 63 1.52 -7.39 -32.69
C THR A 63 2.75 -7.86 -31.91
N GLN A 64 3.74 -8.44 -32.58
CA GLN A 64 4.99 -8.87 -31.93
C GLN A 64 5.79 -7.68 -31.39
N ALA A 65 5.85 -6.56 -32.13
CA ALA A 65 6.46 -5.32 -31.66
C ALA A 65 5.75 -4.75 -30.43
N GLY A 66 4.41 -4.75 -30.41
CA GLY A 66 3.61 -4.32 -29.26
C GLY A 66 3.88 -5.16 -28.01
N TYR A 67 3.84 -6.49 -28.13
CA TYR A 67 4.11 -7.39 -26.99
C TYR A 67 5.55 -7.31 -26.50
N SER A 68 6.53 -7.34 -27.40
CA SER A 68 7.94 -7.22 -27.03
C SER A 68 8.24 -5.88 -26.38
N GLY A 69 7.63 -4.78 -26.84
CA GLY A 69 7.70 -3.47 -26.21
C GLY A 69 7.16 -3.47 -24.78
N LEU A 70 5.98 -4.05 -24.54
CA LEU A 70 5.42 -4.17 -23.18
C LEU A 70 6.31 -5.03 -22.26
N ILE A 71 6.75 -6.19 -22.73
CA ILE A 71 7.64 -7.06 -21.97
C ILE A 71 8.94 -6.33 -21.64
N LEU A 72 9.53 -5.63 -22.60
CA LEU A 72 10.74 -4.84 -22.40
C LEU A 72 10.52 -3.74 -21.34
N LEU A 73 9.42 -2.99 -21.41
CA LEU A 73 9.10 -1.97 -20.40
C LEU A 73 8.96 -2.57 -18.99
N VAL A 74 8.30 -3.73 -18.88
CA VAL A 74 8.17 -4.45 -17.61
C VAL A 74 9.53 -4.96 -17.12
N CYS A 75 10.34 -5.57 -17.98
CA CYS A 75 11.69 -6.04 -17.63
C CYS A 75 12.60 -4.87 -17.20
N LEU A 76 12.59 -3.75 -17.94
CA LEU A 76 13.37 -2.56 -17.62
C LEU A 76 12.95 -1.92 -16.30
N SER A 77 11.71 -2.13 -15.86
CA SER A 77 11.24 -1.63 -14.56
C SER A 77 12.00 -2.20 -13.37
N PHE A 78 12.50 -3.44 -13.46
CA PHE A 78 13.30 -4.06 -12.39
C PHE A 78 14.68 -3.40 -12.27
N PHE A 79 15.15 -2.72 -13.31
CA PHE A 79 16.40 -1.97 -13.32
C PHE A 79 16.22 -0.49 -12.94
N ALA A 80 15.10 -0.15 -12.29
CA ALA A 80 14.78 1.20 -11.84
C ALA A 80 15.78 1.85 -10.88
N PHE A 81 16.73 1.07 -10.34
CA PHE A 81 17.86 1.58 -9.56
C PHE A 81 18.80 2.47 -10.38
N THR A 82 18.80 2.32 -11.71
CA THR A 82 19.66 3.12 -12.58
C THR A 82 19.00 4.47 -12.94
N PRO A 83 19.72 5.60 -12.94
CA PRO A 83 19.12 6.93 -13.13
C PRO A 83 18.26 7.09 -14.40
N TRP A 84 18.69 6.47 -15.50
CA TRP A 84 18.04 6.55 -16.82
C TRP A 84 16.70 5.80 -16.94
N THR A 85 16.40 4.85 -16.05
CA THR A 85 15.20 4.00 -16.05
C THR A 85 14.28 4.38 -14.90
N ARG A 86 14.74 5.22 -13.97
CA ARG A 86 13.97 5.65 -12.79
C ARG A 86 12.65 6.32 -13.14
N TRP A 87 12.54 6.95 -14.32
CA TRP A 87 11.29 7.54 -14.78
C TRP A 87 10.18 6.49 -14.98
N LEU A 88 10.51 5.22 -15.23
CA LEU A 88 9.54 4.11 -15.34
C LEU A 88 8.79 3.86 -14.03
N MET A 89 9.44 4.12 -12.88
CA MET A 89 8.83 4.06 -11.53
C MET A 89 7.80 5.15 -11.29
N ARG A 90 7.63 6.08 -12.22
CA ARG A 90 6.52 7.04 -12.15
C ARG A 90 5.25 6.53 -12.79
N SER A 91 5.29 5.37 -13.47
CA SER A 91 4.10 4.80 -14.10
C SER A 91 3.26 4.00 -13.11
N PRO A 92 1.96 4.31 -12.94
CA PRO A 92 1.09 3.51 -12.10
C PRO A 92 1.03 2.02 -12.47
N PRO A 93 0.99 1.61 -13.76
CA PRO A 93 0.93 0.19 -14.13
C PRO A 93 2.16 -0.60 -13.67
N ILE A 94 3.37 -0.06 -13.86
CA ILE A 94 4.60 -0.73 -13.39
C ILE A 94 4.60 -0.84 -11.87
N LEU A 95 4.17 0.22 -11.17
CA LEU A 95 4.16 0.20 -9.73
C LEU A 95 3.16 -0.83 -9.19
N GLN A 96 1.97 -0.92 -9.78
CA GLN A 96 0.98 -1.97 -9.44
C GLN A 96 1.55 -3.35 -9.72
N PHE A 97 2.26 -3.52 -10.84
CA PHE A 97 2.95 -4.76 -11.17
C PHE A 97 4.00 -5.10 -10.10
N GLN A 98 4.89 -4.18 -9.75
CA GLN A 98 5.92 -4.42 -8.73
C GLN A 98 5.33 -4.69 -7.33
N LEU A 99 4.25 -4.01 -6.97
CA LEU A 99 3.49 -4.26 -5.74
C LEU A 99 2.89 -5.67 -5.73
N LEU A 100 2.31 -6.12 -6.85
CA LEU A 100 1.78 -7.48 -7.01
C LEU A 100 2.86 -8.54 -6.79
N PHE A 101 4.08 -8.31 -7.28
CA PHE A 101 5.22 -9.21 -7.06
C PHE A 101 5.94 -8.99 -5.72
N THR A 102 5.46 -8.07 -4.89
CA THR A 102 6.10 -7.69 -3.61
C THR A 102 7.59 -7.40 -3.78
N HIS A 103 7.98 -6.78 -4.91
CA HIS A 103 9.38 -6.52 -5.22
C HIS A 103 9.95 -5.50 -4.23
N ARG A 104 10.93 -5.93 -3.43
CA ARG A 104 11.64 -5.07 -2.47
C ARG A 104 13.00 -4.71 -3.04
N HIS A 105 13.27 -3.40 -3.16
CA HIS A 105 14.57 -2.90 -3.59
C HIS A 105 15.15 -1.96 -2.53
N GLN A 106 16.42 -2.20 -2.17
CA GLN A 106 17.18 -1.31 -1.29
C GLN A 106 18.04 -0.39 -2.16
N SER A 107 17.82 0.92 -2.05
CA SER A 107 18.59 1.95 -2.75
C SER A 107 19.12 2.99 -1.77
N SER A 108 20.27 3.60 -2.09
CA SER A 108 20.81 4.73 -1.34
C SER A 108 19.95 6.00 -1.50
N GLN A 109 19.12 6.06 -2.54
CA GLN A 109 18.21 7.19 -2.78
C GLN A 109 16.76 6.78 -2.51
N PRO A 110 15.94 7.68 -1.93
CA PRO A 110 14.54 7.37 -1.64
C PRO A 110 13.73 7.17 -2.93
N PRO A 111 12.69 6.32 -2.91
CA PRO A 111 11.81 6.15 -4.05
C PRO A 111 11.02 7.45 -4.33
N PRO A 112 10.63 7.71 -5.59
CA PRO A 112 9.86 8.92 -5.94
C PRO A 112 8.43 8.90 -5.36
N TYR A 113 7.90 7.73 -5.01
CA TYR A 113 6.60 7.56 -4.38
C TYR A 113 6.73 6.63 -3.17
N VAL A 114 5.94 6.93 -2.13
CA VAL A 114 5.78 6.09 -0.96
C VAL A 114 4.33 5.63 -0.93
N TYR A 115 4.13 4.32 -0.85
CA TYR A 115 2.80 3.74 -0.70
C TYR A 115 2.40 3.79 0.77
N LEU A 116 1.35 4.55 1.05
CA LEU A 116 0.72 4.59 2.36
C LEU A 116 -0.52 3.70 2.28
N SER A 117 -0.50 2.58 3.00
CA SER A 117 -1.72 1.86 3.34
C SER A 117 -2.29 2.42 4.64
N ASP A 118 -3.56 2.12 4.90
CA ASP A 118 -4.26 2.43 6.14
C ASP A 118 -3.71 1.66 7.36
N GLY A 119 -2.78 0.72 7.15
CA GLY A 119 -2.14 -0.07 8.21
C GLY A 119 -2.97 -1.26 8.69
N GLY A 120 -4.26 -1.32 8.37
CA GLY A 120 -5.18 -2.36 8.83
C GLY A 120 -4.81 -3.78 8.37
N LEU A 121 -4.05 -3.92 7.28
CA LEU A 121 -3.58 -5.23 6.84
C LEU A 121 -2.52 -5.84 7.77
N ILE A 122 -1.71 -5.00 8.44
CA ILE A 122 -0.64 -5.45 9.33
C ILE A 122 -1.13 -5.44 10.77
N GLU A 123 -1.80 -4.35 11.19
CA GLU A 123 -2.26 -4.18 12.55
C GLU A 123 -3.46 -3.24 12.60
N CYS A 124 -4.60 -3.74 13.10
CA CYS A 124 -5.85 -2.97 13.12
C CYS A 124 -6.03 -2.09 14.37
N LEU A 125 -5.32 -2.36 15.47
CA LEU A 125 -5.62 -1.75 16.77
C LEU A 125 -4.86 -0.44 17.05
N GLY A 126 -3.83 -0.11 16.27
CA GLY A 126 -2.90 0.98 16.55
C GLY A 126 -2.02 0.77 17.79
N VAL A 127 -2.06 -0.41 18.42
CA VAL A 127 -1.40 -0.72 19.70
C VAL A 127 0.11 -0.84 19.51
N MET A 128 0.57 -1.36 18.37
CA MET A 128 2.02 -1.53 18.11
C MET A 128 2.79 -0.22 18.20
N ALA A 129 2.23 0.88 17.70
CA ALA A 129 2.87 2.19 17.79
C ALA A 129 3.02 2.67 19.25
N LEU A 130 2.08 2.32 20.12
CA LEU A 130 2.11 2.63 21.55
C LEU A 130 3.09 1.71 22.31
N LEU A 131 3.17 0.44 21.93
CA LEU A 131 4.16 -0.50 22.49
C LEU A 131 5.58 -0.06 22.19
N ARG A 132 5.88 0.36 20.95
CA ARG A 132 7.21 0.89 20.58
C ARG A 132 7.60 2.15 21.37
N ARG A 133 6.61 2.93 21.84
CA ARG A 133 6.81 4.11 22.71
C ARG A 133 6.84 3.77 24.20
N GLN A 134 6.73 2.49 24.56
CA GLN A 134 6.72 2.00 25.94
C GLN A 134 5.68 2.70 26.83
N MET A 135 4.47 2.89 26.28
CA MET A 135 3.39 3.55 27.00
C MET A 135 3.00 2.78 28.27
N LYS A 136 2.92 3.47 29.41
CA LYS A 136 2.62 2.87 30.72
C LYS A 136 1.19 2.29 30.82
N LEU A 137 0.26 2.87 30.06
CA LEU A 137 -1.14 2.46 30.01
C LEU A 137 -1.65 2.61 28.58
N ILE A 138 -2.30 1.58 28.08
CA ILE A 138 -2.93 1.55 26.77
C ILE A 138 -4.39 1.16 26.97
N ILE A 139 -5.31 2.03 26.55
CA ILE A 139 -6.74 1.73 26.49
C ILE A 139 -7.06 1.46 25.02
N CYS A 140 -7.40 0.23 24.71
CA CYS A 140 -7.70 -0.21 23.35
C CYS A 140 -9.19 -0.55 23.26
N SER A 141 -9.86 0.01 22.26
CA SER A 141 -11.23 -0.38 21.88
C SER A 141 -11.14 -1.20 20.61
N ASP A 142 -11.35 -2.51 20.72
CA ASP A 142 -11.39 -3.39 19.54
C ASP A 142 -12.76 -3.27 18.87
N ALA A 143 -12.79 -2.74 17.66
CA ALA A 143 -13.97 -2.61 16.82
C ALA A 143 -13.85 -3.42 15.52
N CYS A 144 -12.95 -4.41 15.49
CA CYS A 144 -12.80 -5.29 14.35
C CYS A 144 -14.04 -6.19 14.17
N GLU A 145 -14.30 -6.59 12.93
CA GLU A 145 -15.35 -7.58 12.65
C GLU A 145 -14.96 -8.94 13.25
N ASP A 146 -15.60 -9.31 14.36
CA ASP A 146 -15.34 -10.54 15.09
C ASP A 146 -16.61 -11.03 15.79
N ALA A 147 -17.51 -11.64 15.02
CA ALA A 147 -18.80 -12.12 15.51
C ALA A 147 -18.69 -13.14 16.66
N GLU A 148 -17.54 -13.82 16.77
CA GLU A 148 -17.27 -14.82 17.79
C GLU A 148 -16.52 -14.28 19.03
N CYS A 149 -16.16 -13.00 19.05
CA CYS A 149 -15.35 -12.38 20.10
C CYS A 149 -14.06 -13.19 20.38
N THR A 150 -13.38 -13.59 19.32
CA THR A 150 -12.09 -14.31 19.36
C THR A 150 -10.91 -13.40 19.71
N LEU A 151 -11.11 -12.08 19.71
CA LEU A 151 -10.09 -11.04 19.89
C LEU A 151 -8.95 -11.21 18.90
N ARG A 152 -9.27 -11.55 17.64
CA ARG A 152 -8.29 -11.89 16.61
C ARG A 152 -7.25 -10.78 16.42
N ALA A 153 -7.68 -9.53 16.32
CA ALA A 153 -6.77 -8.40 16.12
C ALA A 153 -5.79 -8.23 17.30
N LEU A 154 -6.25 -8.46 18.53
CA LEU A 154 -5.39 -8.45 19.72
C LEU A 154 -4.40 -9.62 19.71
N ARG A 155 -4.84 -10.83 19.32
CA ARG A 155 -3.96 -12.00 19.18
C ARG A 155 -2.85 -11.76 18.17
N ASP A 156 -3.21 -11.23 17.00
CA ASP A 156 -2.25 -10.91 15.94
C ASP A 156 -1.26 -9.83 16.41
N THR A 157 -1.75 -8.82 17.14
CA THR A 157 -0.90 -7.79 17.78
C THR A 157 0.08 -8.38 18.80
N ILE A 158 -0.38 -9.30 19.66
CA ILE A 158 0.47 -9.97 20.65
C ILE A 158 1.56 -10.80 19.96
N ALA A 159 1.21 -11.51 18.88
CA ALA A 159 2.15 -12.29 18.10
C ALA A 159 3.22 -11.38 17.44
N LEU A 160 2.78 -10.28 16.82
CA LEU A 160 3.67 -9.31 16.17
C LEU A 160 4.61 -8.63 17.18
N ALA A 161 4.11 -8.22 18.35
CA ALA A 161 4.92 -7.64 19.41
C ALA A 161 6.01 -8.59 19.93
N ARG A 162 5.72 -9.90 19.95
CA ARG A 162 6.67 -10.96 20.30
C ARG A 162 7.70 -11.18 19.19
N GLU A 163 7.28 -11.17 17.93
CA GLU A 163 8.17 -11.29 16.77
C GLU A 163 9.17 -10.12 16.73
N GLU A 164 8.70 -8.89 16.99
CA GLU A 164 9.52 -7.69 17.07
C GLU A 164 10.33 -7.55 18.39
N ARG A 165 10.20 -8.50 19.33
CA ARG A 165 10.88 -8.46 20.65
C ARG A 165 10.64 -7.16 21.41
N LEU A 166 9.43 -6.62 21.34
CA LEU A 166 9.07 -5.38 22.03
C LEU A 166 8.68 -5.65 23.48
N CYS A 167 7.85 -6.66 23.70
CA CYS A 167 7.28 -6.96 25.00
C CYS A 167 6.64 -8.35 25.05
N SER A 168 6.37 -8.79 26.28
CA SER A 168 5.50 -9.94 26.58
C SER A 168 4.23 -9.47 27.29
N PHE A 169 3.11 -10.11 26.96
CA PHE A 169 1.84 -9.90 27.63
C PHE A 169 1.63 -10.98 28.69
N PHE A 170 0.99 -10.63 29.80
CA PHE A 170 0.67 -11.56 30.88
C PHE A 170 -0.65 -11.18 31.57
N ASP A 171 -1.27 -12.13 32.25
CA ASP A 171 -2.42 -11.86 33.10
C ASP A 171 -1.95 -11.25 34.44
N PRO A 172 -2.38 -10.02 34.81
CA PRO A 172 -1.93 -9.36 36.03
C PRO A 172 -2.35 -10.08 37.31
N GLU A 173 -3.45 -10.84 37.29
CA GLU A 173 -3.90 -11.63 38.44
C GLU A 173 -3.16 -12.96 38.53
N ARG A 174 -2.80 -13.56 37.38
CA ARG A 174 -2.12 -14.85 37.29
C ARG A 174 -0.97 -14.83 36.26
N PRO A 175 0.21 -14.26 36.59
CA PRO A 175 1.28 -14.02 35.60
C PRO A 175 1.86 -15.26 34.91
N GLY A 176 1.76 -16.44 35.51
CA GLY A 176 2.22 -17.70 34.92
C GLY A 176 1.26 -18.33 33.92
N ARG A 177 0.08 -17.73 33.73
CA ARG A 177 -0.96 -18.26 32.85
C ARG A 177 -0.78 -17.76 31.42
N ASP A 178 -1.08 -18.63 30.45
CA ASP A 178 -1.13 -18.24 29.04
C ASP A 178 -2.26 -17.24 28.78
N VAL A 179 -1.91 -16.10 28.19
CA VAL A 179 -2.83 -15.03 27.79
C VAL A 179 -3.91 -15.54 26.83
N ALA A 180 -3.60 -16.54 26.01
CA ALA A 180 -4.58 -17.18 25.12
C ALA A 180 -5.78 -17.76 25.89
N LEU A 181 -5.53 -18.31 27.07
CA LEU A 181 -6.60 -18.84 27.93
C LEU A 181 -7.42 -17.71 28.56
N THR A 182 -6.77 -16.64 29.01
CA THR A 182 -7.48 -15.47 29.57
C THR A 182 -8.37 -14.80 28.53
N MET A 183 -7.93 -14.72 27.27
CA MET A 183 -8.75 -14.25 26.14
C MET A 183 -9.95 -15.18 25.86
N ALA A 184 -9.73 -16.50 25.87
CA ALA A 184 -10.80 -17.48 25.68
C ALA A 184 -11.84 -17.46 26.80
N GLU A 185 -11.43 -17.19 28.05
CA GLU A 185 -12.36 -17.02 29.16
C GLU A 185 -13.21 -15.77 29.03
N LEU A 186 -12.66 -14.67 28.52
CA LEU A 186 -13.43 -13.44 28.30
C LEU A 186 -14.66 -13.72 27.44
N ARG A 187 -14.49 -14.50 26.36
CA ARG A 187 -15.58 -14.91 25.45
C ARG A 187 -16.76 -15.58 26.15
N HIS A 188 -16.50 -16.30 27.24
CA HIS A 188 -17.52 -17.01 28.02
C HIS A 188 -17.94 -16.27 29.30
N SER A 189 -17.27 -15.16 29.62
CA SER A 189 -17.54 -14.35 30.80
C SER A 189 -18.47 -13.17 30.47
N ASN A 190 -19.12 -12.62 31.49
CA ASN A 190 -19.84 -11.35 31.38
C ASN A 190 -18.95 -10.13 31.68
N ALA A 191 -17.62 -10.28 31.66
CA ALA A 191 -16.72 -9.18 31.97
C ALA A 191 -16.74 -8.14 30.82
N PRO A 192 -16.88 -6.84 31.13
CA PRO A 192 -16.99 -5.81 30.09
C PRO A 192 -15.65 -5.46 29.42
N PHE A 193 -14.52 -5.88 29.98
CA PHE A 193 -13.19 -5.61 29.44
C PHE A 193 -12.18 -6.69 29.84
N LEU A 194 -11.10 -6.77 29.06
CA LEU A 194 -9.93 -7.59 29.35
C LEU A 194 -8.79 -6.70 29.84
N ARG A 195 -8.12 -7.13 30.91
CA ARG A 195 -6.92 -6.46 31.43
C ARG A 195 -5.70 -7.35 31.23
N LEU A 196 -4.71 -6.85 30.50
CA LEU A 196 -3.41 -7.51 30.32
C LEU A 196 -2.30 -6.65 30.89
N GLY A 197 -1.33 -7.28 31.53
CA GLY A 197 -0.05 -6.70 31.89
C GLY A 197 0.91 -6.76 30.71
N ILE A 198 1.74 -5.72 30.57
CA ILE A 198 2.79 -5.65 29.55
C ILE A 198 4.13 -5.61 30.27
N ARG A 199 5.05 -6.49 29.87
CA ARG A 199 6.45 -6.49 30.31
C ARG A 199 7.32 -6.19 29.09
N TYR A 200 7.87 -4.99 29.04
CA TYR A 200 8.79 -4.57 27.99
C TYR A 200 10.12 -5.31 28.11
N GLU A 201 10.69 -5.68 26.97
CA GLU A 201 12.07 -6.18 26.91
C GLU A 201 13.02 -4.97 26.97
N LEU A 202 14.08 -5.08 27.77
CA LEU A 202 15.12 -4.07 27.81
C LEU A 202 15.98 -4.26 26.57
N VAL A 203 16.02 -3.25 25.70
CA VAL A 203 16.98 -3.18 24.61
C VAL A 203 18.31 -2.76 25.23
N GLU A 204 19.20 -3.72 25.46
CA GLU A 204 20.61 -3.47 25.79
C GLU A 204 21.38 -2.95 24.56
#